data_AF-W4RJD2-F1
#
_entry.id   AF-W4RJD2-F1
#
_cell.length_a   1.000
_cell.length_b   1.000
_cell.length_c   1.000
_cell.angle_alpha   90.00
_cell.angle_beta   90.00
_cell.angle_gamma   90.00
#
_symmetry.space_group_name_H-M   'P 1'
#
loop_
_entity.id
_entity.type
_entity.pdbx_description
1 polymer ?
#
loop_
_entity_poly.entity_id
_entity_poly.type
_entity_poly.pdbx_seq_one_letter_code
_entity_poly.pdbx_strand_id
1 'polypeptide(L)'
;MDLTYLIVIFLIGFIGSYISGMVGIGGSIIKYPMLLYIPPLFGIAAFSAHEVSGISAVQVFFATIGGVWAYRKGGYLNKTLIIYMGAAILVGSLIGSYGSRFMSEGGINLVYGILALIAAVMMFVPKKNVDDIPLDQVTFNKWLAAFFAFIVGVGAGS
;
A
#
# COMPACT_ATOMS: atom_id res chain seq x y z
N MET A 1 6.35 -28.26 12.42
CA MET A 1 5.79 -26.90 12.55
C MET A 1 5.69 -26.63 14.04
N ASP A 2 6.67 -25.92 14.60
CA ASP A 2 6.75 -25.74 16.06
C ASP A 2 5.70 -24.75 16.56
N LEU A 3 5.17 -24.96 17.76
CA LEU A 3 4.13 -24.11 18.36
C LEU A 3 4.56 -22.63 18.41
N THR A 4 5.85 -22.37 18.65
CA THR A 4 6.47 -21.04 18.63
C THR A 4 6.32 -20.34 17.29
N TYR A 5 6.47 -21.07 16.18
CA TYR A 5 6.30 -20.53 14.81
C TYR A 5 4.87 -20.00 14.61
N LEU A 6 3.88 -20.78 15.04
CA LEU A 6 2.47 -20.45 14.88
C LEU A 6 2.08 -19.24 15.72
N ILE A 7 2.56 -19.16 16.96
CA ILE A 7 2.31 -18.03 17.87
C ILE A 7 2.95 -16.74 17.34
N VAL A 8 4.21 -16.77 16.92
CA VAL A 8 4.93 -15.58 16.43
C VAL A 8 4.26 -15.00 15.19
N ILE A 9 3.95 -15.85 14.20
CA ILE A 9 3.30 -15.38 12.97
C ILE A 9 1.88 -14.90 13.24
N PHE A 10 1.13 -15.58 14.12
CA PHE A 10 -0.20 -15.14 14.51
C PHE A 10 -0.17 -13.75 15.17
N LEU A 11 0.74 -13.52 16.12
CA LEU A 11 0.87 -12.22 16.80
C LEU A 11 1.32 -11.11 15.85
N ILE A 12 2.29 -11.37 14.98
CA ILE A 12 2.71 -10.41 13.95
C ILE A 12 1.54 -10.09 13.01
N GLY A 13 0.84 -11.13 12.55
CA GLY A 13 -0.32 -10.98 11.68
C GLY A 13 -1.44 -10.18 12.34
N PHE A 14 -1.77 -10.49 13.60
CA PHE A 14 -2.84 -9.85 14.35
C PHE A 14 -2.51 -8.39 14.69
N ILE A 15 -1.40 -8.15 15.38
CA ILE A 15 -0.99 -6.81 15.82
C ILE A 15 -0.67 -5.93 14.60
N GLY A 16 0.11 -6.46 13.66
CA GLY A 16 0.50 -5.74 12.46
C GLY A 16 -0.71 -5.33 11.62
N SER A 17 -1.70 -6.22 11.44
CA SER A 17 -2.91 -5.91 10.67
C SER A 17 -3.86 -4.98 11.43
N TYR A 18 -3.96 -5.12 12.76
CA TYR A 18 -4.80 -4.26 13.60
C TYR A 18 -4.34 -2.80 13.55
N ILE A 19 -3.06 -2.54 13.83
CA ILE A 19 -2.50 -1.17 13.78
C ILE A 19 -2.63 -0.59 12.38
N SER A 20 -2.33 -1.40 11.37
CA SER A 20 -2.54 -1.04 9.97
C SER A 20 -3.97 -0.58 9.65
N GLY A 21 -4.96 -1.34 10.15
CA GLY A 21 -6.37 -1.05 9.91
C GLY A 21 -6.76 0.29 10.51
N MET A 22 -6.23 0.62 11.69
CA MET A 22 -6.45 1.92 12.34
C MET A 22 -5.81 3.08 11.57
N VAL A 23 -4.61 2.88 11.00
CA VAL A 23 -3.89 3.92 10.27
C VAL A 23 -4.46 4.11 8.84
N GLY A 24 -5.20 3.13 8.31
CA GLY A 24 -5.88 3.24 7.02
C GLY A 24 -4.97 3.11 5.79
N ILE A 25 -3.67 2.83 5.98
CA ILE A 25 -2.67 2.67 4.90
C ILE A 25 -2.55 1.19 4.44
N GLY A 26 -3.40 0.31 4.96
CA GLY A 26 -3.61 -1.02 4.38
C GLY A 26 -2.62 -2.13 4.78
N GLY A 27 -1.74 -1.99 5.76
CA GLY A 27 -0.99 -3.15 6.31
C GLY A 27 0.49 -3.04 6.20
N SER A 28 0.88 -2.73 4.97
CA SER A 28 2.17 -3.13 4.45
C SER A 28 3.31 -2.39 5.13
N ILE A 29 3.15 -1.11 5.43
CA ILE A 29 4.23 -0.28 6.00
C ILE A 29 4.69 -0.81 7.36
N ILE A 30 3.78 -1.31 8.18
CA ILE A 30 4.08 -1.82 9.53
C ILE A 30 4.40 -3.32 9.47
N LYS A 31 3.59 -4.09 8.74
CA LYS A 31 3.72 -5.55 8.68
C LYS A 31 4.98 -6.01 7.93
N TYR A 32 5.44 -5.25 6.93
CA TYR A 32 6.63 -5.59 6.14
C TYR A 32 7.89 -5.69 7.00
N PRO A 33 8.32 -4.66 7.77
CA PRO A 33 9.47 -4.78 8.66
C PRO A 33 9.22 -5.81 9.78
N MET A 34 8.00 -5.95 10.28
CA MET A 34 7.69 -6.96 11.30
C MET A 34 7.93 -8.38 10.80
N LEU A 35 7.50 -8.73 9.58
CA LEU A 35 7.73 -10.06 9.01
C LEU A 35 9.18 -10.29 8.58
N LEU A 36 9.89 -9.23 8.18
CA LEU A 36 11.30 -9.35 7.77
C LEU A 36 12.24 -9.52 8.97
N TYR A 37 12.00 -8.79 10.07
CA TYR A 37 12.95 -8.70 11.19
C TYR A 37 12.56 -9.53 12.42
N ILE A 38 11.26 -9.70 12.72
CA ILE A 38 10.86 -10.36 13.96
C ILE A 38 11.10 -11.89 13.92
N PRO A 39 10.70 -12.64 12.87
CA PRO A 39 10.92 -14.08 12.83
C PRO A 39 12.40 -14.50 12.96
N PRO A 40 13.36 -13.86 12.25
CA PRO A 40 14.79 -14.15 12.45
C PRO A 40 15.28 -13.94 13.89
N LEU A 41 14.74 -12.95 14.61
CA LEU A 41 15.12 -12.69 16.01
C LEU A 41 14.75 -13.84 16.96
N PHE A 42 13.75 -14.64 16.60
CA PHE A 42 13.34 -15.83 17.35
C PHE A 42 13.98 -17.12 16.81
N GLY A 43 14.96 -17.02 15.90
CA GLY A 43 15.56 -18.17 15.22
C GLY A 43 14.60 -18.87 14.26
N ILE A 44 13.52 -18.19 13.88
CA ILE A 44 12.49 -18.67 12.96
C ILE A 44 12.88 -18.26 11.52
N ALA A 45 12.40 -19.03 10.54
CA ALA A 45 12.64 -18.82 9.11
C ALA A 45 12.67 -17.33 8.71
N ALA A 46 13.74 -16.94 8.02
CA ALA A 46 13.86 -15.61 7.43
C ALA A 46 12.99 -15.54 6.17
N PHE A 47 11.92 -14.75 6.22
CA PHE A 47 11.13 -14.47 5.05
C PHE A 47 11.93 -13.58 4.09
N SER A 48 11.94 -13.96 2.82
CA SER A 48 12.46 -13.11 1.76
C SER A 48 11.56 -11.90 1.54
N ALA A 49 12.14 -10.81 1.02
CA ALA A 49 11.39 -9.62 0.61
C ALA A 49 10.24 -9.96 -0.36
N HIS A 50 10.42 -11.00 -1.19
CA HIS A 50 9.42 -11.50 -2.13
C HIS A 50 8.25 -12.22 -1.43
N GLU A 51 8.50 -13.02 -0.40
CA GLU A 51 7.43 -13.66 0.38
C GLU A 51 6.63 -12.62 1.17
N VAL A 52 7.32 -11.68 1.82
CA VAL A 52 6.68 -10.62 2.59
C VAL A 52 5.83 -9.72 1.68
N SER A 53 6.33 -9.35 0.49
CA SER A 53 5.57 -8.54 -0.46
C SER A 53 4.31 -9.25 -0.95
N GLY A 54 4.39 -10.56 -1.23
CA GLY A 54 3.23 -11.38 -1.59
C GLY A 54 2.18 -11.45 -0.48
N ILE A 55 2.59 -11.69 0.76
CA ILE A 55 1.69 -11.72 1.92
C ILE A 55 1.02 -10.35 2.14
N SER A 56 1.77 -9.27 1.97
CA SER A 56 1.25 -7.91 2.08
C SER A 56 0.24 -7.59 0.97
N ALA A 57 0.51 -7.98 -0.28
CA ALA A 57 -0.41 -7.74 -1.39
C ALA A 57 -1.78 -8.40 -1.18
N VAL A 58 -1.79 -9.68 -0.79
CA VAL A 58 -3.04 -10.40 -0.49
C VAL A 58 -3.79 -9.76 0.68
N GLN A 59 -3.07 -9.38 1.74
CA GLN A 59 -3.70 -8.76 2.90
C GLN A 59 -4.27 -7.37 2.59
N VAL A 60 -3.56 -6.52 1.84
CA VAL A 60 -4.06 -5.21 1.39
C VAL A 60 -5.32 -5.38 0.55
N PHE A 61 -5.34 -6.38 -0.35
CA PHE A 61 -6.49 -6.66 -1.20
C PHE A 61 -7.76 -6.93 -0.36
N PHE A 62 -7.70 -7.88 0.58
CA PHE A 62 -8.83 -8.18 1.45
C PHE A 62 -9.17 -7.04 2.42
N ALA A 63 -8.17 -6.35 2.96
CA ALA A 63 -8.39 -5.20 3.85
C ALA A 63 -9.12 -4.06 3.13
N THR A 64 -8.76 -3.80 1.87
CA THR A 64 -9.39 -2.77 1.04
C THR A 64 -10.84 -3.14 0.72
N ILE A 65 -11.12 -4.40 0.38
CA ILE A 65 -12.49 -4.88 0.17
C ILE A 65 -13.32 -4.74 1.45
N GLY A 66 -12.78 -5.15 2.60
CA GLY A 66 -13.42 -5.01 3.89
C GLY A 66 -13.70 -3.54 4.24
N GLY A 67 -12.73 -2.65 4.00
CA GLY A 67 -12.89 -1.21 4.17
C GLY A 67 -13.99 -0.63 3.29
N VAL A 68 -13.99 -0.94 1.99
CA VAL A 68 -15.05 -0.51 1.08
C VAL A 68 -16.41 -1.02 1.56
N TRP A 69 -16.52 -2.29 1.98
CA TRP A 69 -17.77 -2.84 2.48
C TRP A 69 -18.25 -2.15 3.76
N ALA A 70 -17.35 -1.89 4.71
CA ALA A 70 -17.66 -1.24 5.98
C ALA A 70 -18.11 0.21 5.78
N TYR A 71 -17.42 0.96 4.91
CA TYR A 71 -17.66 2.39 4.71
C TYR A 71 -18.63 2.72 3.56
N ARG A 72 -19.10 1.74 2.75
CA ARG A 72 -19.98 2.00 1.59
C ARG A 72 -21.27 2.76 1.90
N LYS A 73 -21.79 2.64 3.13
CA LYS A 73 -23.05 3.27 3.55
C LYS A 73 -22.86 4.56 4.34
N GLY A 74 -21.62 4.92 4.71
CA GLY A 74 -21.35 6.02 5.63
C GLY A 74 -21.13 7.38 4.97
N GLY A 75 -21.28 7.52 3.65
CA GLY A 75 -20.95 8.77 2.94
C GLY A 75 -19.44 9.06 2.84
N TYR A 76 -18.60 8.25 3.47
CA TYR A 76 -17.14 8.41 3.51
C TYR A 76 -16.39 7.99 2.23
N LEU A 77 -17.10 7.57 1.18
CA LEU A 77 -16.49 7.09 -0.06
C LEU A 77 -16.86 7.99 -1.24
N ASN A 78 -15.88 8.74 -1.75
CA ASN A 78 -16.03 9.45 -3.02
C ASN A 78 -15.88 8.46 -4.19
N LYS A 79 -17.01 7.94 -4.68
CA LYS A 79 -17.04 6.93 -5.76
C LYS A 79 -16.32 7.38 -7.03
N THR A 80 -16.45 8.66 -7.38
CA THR A 80 -15.78 9.20 -8.57
C THR A 80 -14.27 9.17 -8.39
N LEU A 81 -13.75 9.62 -7.25
CA LEU A 81 -12.31 9.59 -6.98
C LEU A 81 -11.77 8.15 -7.01
N ILE A 82 -12.49 7.22 -6.36
CA ILE A 82 -12.13 5.79 -6.32
C ILE A 82 -12.06 5.19 -7.73
N ILE A 83 -13.05 5.48 -8.59
CA ILE A 83 -13.07 4.91 -9.95
C ILE A 83 -11.93 5.48 -10.79
N TYR A 84 -11.72 6.80 -10.80
CA TYR A 84 -10.69 7.42 -11.63
C TYR A 84 -9.27 7.05 -11.18
N MET A 85 -8.99 7.18 -9.88
CA MET A 85 -7.66 6.83 -9.36
C MET A 85 -7.43 5.32 -9.34
N GLY A 86 -8.44 4.54 -8.95
CA GLY A 86 -8.35 3.08 -8.90
C GLY A 86 -8.12 2.46 -10.27
N ALA A 87 -8.86 2.89 -11.30
CA ALA A 87 -8.64 2.41 -12.67
C ALA A 87 -7.25 2.81 -13.18
N ALA A 88 -6.82 4.05 -12.93
CA ALA A 88 -5.50 4.53 -13.33
C ALA A 88 -4.37 3.75 -12.64
N ILE A 89 -4.45 3.51 -11.33
CA ILE A 89 -3.48 2.70 -10.58
C ILE A 89 -3.44 1.28 -11.11
N LEU A 90 -4.60 0.67 -11.38
CA LEU A 90 -4.68 -0.71 -11.88
C LEU A 90 -4.02 -0.83 -13.25
N VAL A 91 -4.33 0.06 -14.18
CA VAL A 91 -3.69 0.05 -15.51
C VAL A 91 -2.20 0.36 -15.39
N GLY A 92 -1.83 1.34 -14.58
CA GLY A 92 -0.43 1.69 -14.32
C GLY A 92 0.35 0.52 -13.75
N SER A 93 -0.16 -0.17 -12.73
CA SER A 93 0.53 -1.28 -12.08
C SER A 93 0.69 -2.50 -12.96
N LEU A 94 -0.28 -2.78 -13.85
CA LEU A 94 -0.13 -3.80 -14.87
C LEU A 94 1.01 -3.47 -15.85
N ILE A 95 1.08 -2.21 -16.30
CA ILE A 95 2.16 -1.75 -17.18
C ILE A 95 3.51 -1.79 -16.46
N GLY A 96 3.57 -1.31 -15.21
CA GLY A 96 4.78 -1.35 -14.38
C GLY A 96 5.30 -2.76 -14.15
N SER A 97 4.41 -3.68 -13.77
CA SER A 97 4.75 -5.09 -13.50
C SER A 97 5.17 -5.85 -14.77
N TYR A 98 4.57 -5.52 -15.91
CA TYR A 98 5.03 -6.06 -17.18
C TYR A 98 6.39 -5.46 -17.59
N GLY A 99 6.55 -4.15 -17.40
CA GLY A 99 7.76 -3.40 -17.71
C GLY A 99 8.97 -3.81 -16.88
N SER A 100 8.79 -4.15 -15.60
CA SER A 100 9.90 -4.52 -14.72
C SER A 100 10.59 -5.81 -15.12
N ARG A 101 9.94 -6.69 -15.89
CA ARG A 101 10.59 -7.87 -16.48
C ARG A 101 11.73 -7.53 -17.44
N PHE A 102 11.70 -6.32 -18.01
CA PHE A 102 12.74 -5.82 -18.92
C PHE A 102 13.73 -4.88 -18.21
N MET A 103 13.56 -4.64 -16.91
CA MET A 103 14.42 -3.78 -16.12
C MET A 103 15.45 -4.62 -15.34
N SER A 104 16.67 -4.10 -15.23
CA SER A 104 17.65 -4.66 -14.31
C SER A 104 17.28 -4.36 -12.86
N GLU A 105 17.81 -5.11 -11.91
CA GLU A 105 17.63 -4.87 -10.47
C GLU A 105 17.99 -3.44 -10.07
N GLY A 106 19.03 -2.86 -10.69
CA GLY A 106 19.40 -1.46 -10.51
C GLY A 106 18.35 -0.47 -11.04
N GLY A 107 17.67 -0.81 -12.14
CA GLY A 107 16.57 -0.01 -12.68
C GLY A 107 15.35 0.02 -11.77
N ILE A 108 14.99 -1.12 -11.18
CA ILE A 108 13.89 -1.23 -10.21
C ILE A 108 14.23 -0.41 -8.95
N ASN A 109 15.45 -0.55 -8.43
CA ASN A 109 15.92 0.21 -7.27
C ASN A 109 15.91 1.73 -7.52
N LEU A 110 16.23 2.18 -8.73
CA LEU A 110 16.15 3.59 -9.11
C LEU A 110 14.71 4.11 -9.04
N VAL A 111 13.73 3.36 -9.57
CA VAL A 111 12.31 3.73 -9.51
C VAL A 111 11.84 3.85 -8.06
N TYR A 112 12.13 2.84 -7.23
CA TYR A 112 11.81 2.90 -5.80
C TYR A 112 12.48 4.09 -5.10
N GLY A 113 13.76 4.36 -5.40
CA GLY A 113 14.50 5.49 -4.84
C GLY A 113 13.86 6.84 -5.19
N ILE A 114 13.42 7.03 -6.44
CA ILE A 114 12.72 8.24 -6.88
C ILE A 114 11.39 8.39 -6.16
N LEU A 115 10.59 7.33 -6.06
CA LEU A 115 9.31 7.36 -5.34
C LEU A 115 9.50 7.67 -3.86
N ALA A 116 10.49 7.05 -3.21
CA ALA A 116 10.81 7.29 -1.82
C ALA A 116 11.26 8.74 -1.58
N LEU A 117 12.08 9.30 -2.47
CA LEU A 117 12.49 10.70 -2.42
C LEU A 117 11.30 11.65 -2.55
N ILE A 118 10.40 11.40 -3.52
CA ILE A 118 9.18 12.19 -3.69
C ILE A 118 8.30 12.11 -2.43
N ALA A 119 8.11 10.91 -1.88
CA ALA A 119 7.34 10.72 -0.64
C ALA A 119 7.97 11.46 0.54
N ALA A 120 9.29 11.39 0.69
CA ALA A 120 10.02 12.10 1.75
C ALA A 120 9.86 13.62 1.60
N VAL A 121 9.98 14.17 0.39
CA VAL A 121 9.73 15.59 0.13
C VAL A 121 8.28 15.97 0.46
N MET A 122 7.31 15.14 0.08
CA MET A 122 5.89 15.38 0.39
C MET A 122 5.60 15.39 1.90
N MET A 123 6.37 14.67 2.72
CA MET A 123 6.22 14.73 4.19
C MET A 123 6.55 16.11 4.77
N PHE A 124 7.38 16.91 4.11
CA PHE A 124 7.67 18.29 4.51
C PHE A 124 6.66 19.31 3.98
N VAL A 125 5.80 18.94 3.04
CA VAL A 125 4.77 19.83 2.50
C VAL A 125 3.65 19.96 3.52
N PRO A 126 3.35 21.17 4.03
CA PRO A 126 2.29 21.36 5.00
C PRO A 126 0.94 20.98 4.38
N LYS A 127 0.20 20.11 5.07
CA LYS A 127 -1.16 19.74 4.65
C LYS A 127 -2.03 20.99 4.72
N LYS A 128 -2.65 21.36 3.60
CA LYS A 128 -3.76 22.32 3.62
C LYS A 128 -4.88 21.70 4.47
N ASN A 129 -5.59 22.51 5.26
CA ASN A 129 -6.73 22.07 6.09
C ASN A 129 -7.92 21.65 5.20
N VAL A 130 -7.74 20.60 4.40
CA VAL A 130 -8.77 20.01 3.52
C VAL A 130 -9.60 18.96 4.29
N ASP A 131 -9.15 18.59 5.50
CA ASP A 131 -9.80 17.58 6.35
C ASP A 131 -11.14 18.06 6.94
N ASP A 132 -11.41 19.37 6.94
CA ASP A 132 -12.69 19.96 7.40
C ASP A 132 -13.76 20.06 6.31
N ILE A 133 -13.45 19.66 5.07
CA ILE A 133 -14.39 19.75 3.95
C ILE A 133 -15.16 18.42 3.82
N PRO A 134 -16.49 18.43 3.87
CA PRO A 134 -17.31 17.24 3.62
C PRO A 134 -16.92 16.58 2.28
N LEU A 135 -16.80 15.25 2.26
CA LEU A 135 -16.32 14.47 1.10
C LEU A 135 -17.15 14.65 -0.19
N ASP A 136 -18.40 15.07 -0.05
CA ASP A 136 -19.34 15.44 -1.10
C ASP A 136 -19.04 16.81 -1.73
N GLN A 137 -18.28 17.67 -1.04
CA GLN A 137 -17.85 19.00 -1.50
C GLN A 137 -16.40 19.03 -1.98
N VAL A 138 -15.66 17.92 -1.89
CA VAL A 138 -14.30 17.81 -2.39
C VAL A 138 -14.30 17.88 -3.92
N THR A 139 -13.93 19.05 -4.44
CA THR A 139 -13.70 19.25 -5.87
C THR A 139 -12.26 18.87 -6.22
N PHE A 140 -12.09 18.10 -7.29
CA PHE A 140 -10.78 17.67 -7.76
C PHE A 140 -10.74 17.62 -9.28
N ASN A 141 -9.54 17.78 -9.85
CA ASN A 141 -9.33 17.57 -11.27
C ASN A 141 -9.16 16.07 -11.55
N LYS A 142 -10.16 15.45 -12.18
CA LYS A 142 -10.21 14.01 -12.48
C LYS A 142 -9.02 13.53 -13.31
N TRP A 143 -8.60 14.31 -14.30
CA TRP A 143 -7.48 13.98 -15.17
C TRP A 143 -6.16 14.03 -14.43
N LEU A 144 -5.98 15.08 -13.61
CA LEU A 144 -4.76 15.22 -12.82
C LEU A 144 -4.66 14.12 -11.75
N ALA A 145 -5.77 13.80 -11.09
CA ALA A 145 -5.84 12.69 -10.14
C ALA A 145 -5.52 11.35 -10.82
N ALA A 146 -6.12 11.07 -11.98
CA ALA A 146 -5.83 9.86 -12.75
C ALA A 146 -4.37 9.81 -13.22
N PHE A 147 -3.79 10.92 -13.67
CA PHE A 147 -2.40 10.99 -14.12
C PHE A 147 -1.41 10.67 -12.99
N PHE A 148 -1.55 11.30 -11.83
CA PHE A 148 -0.69 11.00 -10.68
C PHE A 148 -0.90 9.57 -10.18
N ALA A 149 -2.16 9.11 -10.11
CA ALA A 149 -2.50 7.75 -9.74
C ALA A 149 -1.89 6.72 -10.71
N PHE A 150 -1.87 7.02 -12.01
CA PHE A 150 -1.22 6.19 -13.02
C PHE A 150 0.29 6.10 -12.82
N ILE A 151 0.98 7.24 -12.63
CA ILE A 151 2.44 7.25 -12.37
C ILE A 151 2.79 6.44 -11.13
N VAL A 152 2.03 6.64 -10.04
CA VAL A 152 2.20 5.85 -8.82
C VAL A 152 1.94 4.37 -9.09
N GLY A 153 0.89 4.04 -9.87
CA GLY A 153 0.60 2.68 -10.28
C GLY A 153 1.76 2.02 -11.02
N VAL A 154 2.34 2.70 -12.03
CA VAL A 154 3.49 2.19 -12.79
C VAL A 154 4.67 1.91 -11.87
N GLY A 155 5.05 2.86 -11.02
CA GLY A 155 6.19 2.67 -10.12
C GLY A 155 5.94 1.68 -8.97
N ALA A 156 4.68 1.48 -8.55
CA ALA A 156 4.32 0.47 -7.55
C ALA A 156 4.23 -0.95 -8.15
N GLY A 157 3.94 -1.06 -9.44
CA GLY A 157 3.85 -2.34 -10.15
C GLY A 157 5.20 -2.90 -10.57
N SER A 158 6.20 -2.04 -10.80
CA SER A 158 7.55 -2.41 -11.23
C SER A 158 8.36 -3.08 -10.12
#